data_AF-A0A256YFI0-F1
#
_entry.id   AF-A0A256YFI0-F1
#
_cell.length_a   1.000
_cell.length_b   1.000
_cell.length_c   1.000
_cell.angle_alpha   90.00
_cell.angle_beta   90.00
_cell.angle_gamma   90.00
#
_symmetry.space_group_name_H-M   'P 1'
#
loop_
_entity.id
_entity.type
_entity.pdbx_description
1 polymer ?
#
loop_
_entity_poly.entity_id
_entity_poly.type
_entity_poly.pdbx_seq_one_letter_code
_entity_poly.pdbx_strand_id
1 'polypeptide(L)'
;MLSICLDKGFVLWFTGLPGSGKTTIASRVAEVLKSKGYRVELIDGDWARKTVSVGSGFTREERMIHLKRIAWIARLLARNGVIVLCSFVSPYREARKMIREIIEEEVPFTEIYVYCPLEECIRRDPKGLYRKALKGEIKHFTGITDPYEEPENPDLKLDTHKESIEECVNKVLNYIRERYNIDSL
;
A
#
# COMPACT_ATOMS: atom_id res chain seq x y z
N MET A 1 22.76 -14.06 -8.99
CA MET A 1 21.65 -13.90 -9.96
C MET A 1 21.76 -12.50 -10.55
N LEU A 2 21.72 -12.34 -11.87
CA LEU A 2 21.80 -11.03 -12.52
C LEU A 2 20.53 -10.22 -12.22
N SER A 3 20.68 -8.91 -11.99
CA SER A 3 19.55 -8.00 -11.77
C SER A 3 18.76 -7.86 -13.08
N ILE A 4 17.44 -8.07 -13.03
CA ILE A 4 16.52 -7.77 -14.13
C ILE A 4 16.19 -6.28 -14.05
N CYS A 5 16.55 -5.53 -15.09
CA CYS A 5 16.22 -4.12 -15.21
C CYS A 5 15.05 -3.96 -16.16
N LEU A 6 13.92 -3.46 -15.66
CA LEU A 6 12.81 -3.02 -16.48
C LEU A 6 13.12 -1.61 -17.02
N ASP A 7 12.71 -1.31 -18.26
CA ASP A 7 12.78 0.07 -18.80
C ASP A 7 11.90 1.02 -17.99
N LYS A 8 10.70 0.53 -17.62
CA LYS A 8 9.80 1.17 -16.66
C LYS A 8 9.24 0.11 -15.71
N GLY A 9 9.25 0.41 -14.42
CA GLY A 9 8.55 -0.35 -13.40
C GLY A 9 7.08 0.07 -13.31
N PHE A 10 6.45 -0.34 -12.23
CA PHE A 10 5.04 -0.06 -11.92
C PHE A 10 4.86 0.09 -10.42
N VAL A 11 3.73 0.68 -10.02
CA VAL A 11 3.40 0.92 -8.62
C VAL A 11 2.22 0.04 -8.20
N LEU A 12 2.43 -0.75 -7.15
CA LEU A 12 1.38 -1.48 -6.45
C LEU A 12 1.03 -0.74 -5.16
N TRP A 13 -0.20 -0.28 -5.05
CA TRP A 13 -0.66 0.54 -3.93
C TRP A 13 -1.65 -0.22 -3.04
N PHE A 14 -1.17 -0.70 -1.90
CA PHE A 14 -1.97 -1.41 -0.92
C PHE A 14 -2.69 -0.42 -0.01
N THR A 15 -4.02 -0.45 -0.03
CA THR A 15 -4.92 0.36 0.81
C THR A 15 -5.79 -0.51 1.71
N GLY A 16 -6.19 -0.01 2.88
CA GLY A 16 -6.96 -0.78 3.87
C GLY A 16 -6.83 -0.23 5.28
N LEU A 17 -7.67 -0.70 6.19
CA LEU A 17 -7.63 -0.32 7.62
C LEU A 17 -6.27 -0.63 8.27
N PRO A 18 -5.81 0.14 9.28
CA PRO A 18 -4.71 -0.29 10.15
C PRO A 18 -4.94 -1.74 10.63
N GLY A 19 -3.90 -2.58 10.67
CA GLY A 19 -4.07 -3.98 11.06
C GLY A 19 -4.65 -4.93 10.00
N SER A 20 -5.04 -4.44 8.80
CA SER A 20 -5.57 -5.30 7.73
C SER A 20 -4.55 -6.22 7.04
N GLY A 21 -3.27 -6.19 7.43
CA GLY A 21 -2.24 -7.09 6.86
C GLY A 21 -1.50 -6.57 5.62
N LYS A 22 -1.77 -5.33 5.15
CA LYS A 22 -1.10 -4.71 3.98
C LYS A 22 0.41 -4.89 3.96
N THR A 23 1.12 -4.44 5.00
CA THR A 23 2.59 -4.45 5.03
C THR A 23 3.13 -5.88 5.01
N THR A 24 2.44 -6.83 5.65
CA THR A 24 2.83 -8.25 5.62
C THR A 24 2.80 -8.80 4.21
N ILE A 25 1.68 -8.59 3.49
CA ILE A 25 1.53 -9.05 2.10
C ILE A 25 2.52 -8.35 1.18
N ALA A 26 2.61 -7.01 1.26
CA ALA A 26 3.53 -6.22 0.45
C ALA A 26 4.99 -6.63 0.65
N SER A 27 5.41 -6.91 1.90
CA SER A 27 6.78 -7.36 2.19
C SER A 27 7.08 -8.73 1.56
N ARG A 28 6.15 -9.69 1.68
CA ARG A 28 6.31 -11.03 1.07
C ARG A 28 6.35 -10.97 -0.45
N VAL A 29 5.49 -10.17 -1.08
CA VAL A 29 5.53 -9.96 -2.54
C VAL A 29 6.86 -9.32 -2.94
N ALA A 30 7.35 -8.34 -2.18
CA ALA A 30 8.63 -7.71 -2.45
C ALA A 30 9.81 -8.70 -2.32
N GLU A 31 9.81 -9.57 -1.30
CA GLU A 31 10.80 -10.64 -1.12
C GLU A 31 10.84 -11.57 -2.35
N VAL A 32 9.67 -12.03 -2.81
CA VAL A 32 9.58 -12.90 -3.99
C VAL A 32 10.12 -12.20 -5.23
N LEU A 33 9.68 -10.98 -5.52
CA LEU A 33 10.16 -10.22 -6.68
C LEU A 33 11.68 -9.97 -6.63
N LYS A 34 12.23 -9.60 -5.46
CA LYS A 34 13.68 -9.44 -5.26
C LYS A 34 14.43 -10.75 -5.50
N SER A 35 13.89 -11.88 -5.04
CA SER A 35 14.50 -13.19 -5.25
C SER A 35 14.54 -13.62 -6.72
N LYS A 36 13.68 -13.05 -7.57
CA LYS A 36 13.70 -13.22 -9.03
C LYS A 36 14.63 -12.24 -9.74
N GLY A 37 15.33 -11.37 -9.01
CA GLY A 37 16.30 -10.42 -9.54
C GLY A 37 15.73 -9.04 -9.90
N TYR A 38 14.46 -8.75 -9.63
CA TYR A 38 13.90 -7.42 -9.87
C TYR A 38 14.40 -6.39 -8.86
N ARG A 39 14.55 -5.14 -9.31
CA ARG A 39 14.70 -3.99 -8.42
C ARG A 39 13.35 -3.63 -7.83
N VAL A 40 13.25 -3.69 -6.50
CA VAL A 40 11.99 -3.51 -5.79
C VAL A 40 12.19 -2.62 -4.58
N GLU A 41 11.30 -1.66 -4.38
CA GLU A 41 11.27 -0.81 -3.19
C GLU A 41 9.92 -0.93 -2.47
N LEU A 42 9.97 -1.04 -1.14
CA LEU A 42 8.77 -1.06 -0.30
C LEU A 42 8.71 0.24 0.50
N ILE A 43 7.72 1.06 0.22
CA ILE A 43 7.45 2.31 0.94
C ILE A 43 6.25 2.09 1.84
N ASP A 44 6.47 2.05 3.16
CA ASP A 44 5.38 1.94 4.13
C ASP A 44 5.17 3.23 4.93
N GLY A 45 4.01 3.30 5.59
CA GLY A 45 3.64 4.45 6.42
C GLY A 45 4.60 4.75 7.57
N ASP A 46 5.32 3.76 8.12
CA ASP A 46 6.23 3.98 9.24
C ASP A 46 7.52 4.65 8.77
N TRP A 47 8.11 4.16 7.68
CA TRP A 47 9.27 4.77 7.03
C TRP A 47 8.91 6.18 6.53
N ALA A 48 7.79 6.32 5.83
CA ALA A 48 7.37 7.59 5.23
C ALA A 48 7.12 8.69 6.26
N ARG A 49 6.56 8.36 7.43
CA ARG A 49 6.33 9.33 8.52
C ARG A 49 7.62 9.76 9.20
N LYS A 50 8.66 8.91 9.21
CA LYS A 50 10.00 9.23 9.75
C LYS A 50 10.89 10.01 8.78
N THR A 51 10.57 10.05 7.49
CA THR A 51 11.47 10.56 6.44
C THR A 51 10.85 11.66 5.59
N VAL A 52 9.70 11.40 4.95
CA VAL A 52 9.10 12.28 3.93
C VAL A 52 8.16 13.33 4.54
N SER A 53 7.51 12.99 5.64
CA SER A 53 6.52 13.85 6.29
C SER A 53 6.75 13.93 7.79
N VAL A 54 8.00 14.18 8.18
CA VAL A 54 8.38 14.40 9.59
C VAL A 54 7.55 15.54 10.17
N GLY A 55 6.94 15.31 11.32
CA GLY A 55 6.11 16.30 12.02
C GLY A 55 4.72 16.54 11.42
N SER A 56 4.34 15.84 10.33
CA SER A 56 2.96 15.92 9.81
C SER A 56 1.97 15.24 10.74
N GLY A 57 0.84 15.88 10.99
CA GLY A 57 -0.27 15.29 11.73
C GLY A 57 -1.11 14.34 10.89
N PHE A 58 -2.37 14.20 11.31
CA PHE A 58 -3.33 13.22 10.80
C PHE A 58 -4.66 13.84 10.37
N THR A 59 -4.72 15.16 10.16
CA THR A 59 -5.90 15.77 9.53
C THR A 59 -6.06 15.29 8.08
N ARG A 60 -7.23 15.52 7.50
CA ARG A 60 -7.51 15.16 6.10
C ARG A 60 -6.50 15.82 5.16
N GLU A 61 -6.28 17.12 5.30
CA GLU A 61 -5.36 17.91 4.46
C GLU A 61 -3.92 17.42 4.60
N GLU A 62 -3.46 17.15 5.82
CA GLU A 62 -2.12 16.63 6.08
C GLU A 62 -1.92 15.24 5.47
N ARG A 63 -2.93 14.37 5.56
CA ARG A 63 -2.93 13.05 4.90
C ARG A 63 -2.89 13.19 3.37
N MET A 64 -3.65 14.12 2.79
CA MET A 64 -3.63 14.38 1.35
C MET A 64 -2.24 14.81 0.88
N ILE A 65 -1.61 15.76 1.58
CA ILE A 65 -0.25 16.24 1.25
C ILE A 65 0.78 15.11 1.41
N HIS A 66 0.69 14.35 2.50
CA HIS A 66 1.56 13.20 2.75
C HIS A 66 1.50 12.19 1.60
N LEU A 67 0.30 11.76 1.23
CA LEU A 67 0.07 10.78 0.18
C LEU A 67 0.48 11.30 -1.20
N LYS A 68 0.26 12.58 -1.48
CA LYS A 68 0.74 13.24 -2.71
C LYS A 68 2.26 13.17 -2.85
N ARG A 69 3.01 13.42 -1.77
CA ARG A 69 4.48 13.31 -1.78
C ARG A 69 4.93 11.88 -2.08
N ILE A 70 4.27 10.90 -1.47
CA ILE A 70 4.58 9.48 -1.72
C ILE A 70 4.27 9.10 -3.18
N ALA A 71 3.17 9.56 -3.75
CA ALA A 71 2.84 9.32 -5.16
C ALA A 71 3.96 9.80 -6.10
N TRP A 72 4.50 11.00 -5.87
CA TRP A 72 5.63 11.53 -6.65
C TRP A 72 6.92 10.70 -6.49
N ILE A 73 7.23 10.26 -5.27
CA ILE A 73 8.41 9.40 -5.01
C ILE A 73 8.23 8.05 -5.71
N ALA A 74 7.05 7.43 -5.59
CA ALA A 74 6.75 6.15 -6.22
C ALA A 74 6.85 6.24 -7.74
N ARG A 75 6.28 7.29 -8.36
CA ARG A 75 6.43 7.57 -9.79
C ARG A 75 7.90 7.72 -10.19
N LEU A 76 8.69 8.50 -9.43
CA LEU A 76 10.10 8.75 -9.71
C LEU A 76 10.93 7.46 -9.70
N LEU A 77 10.67 6.56 -8.75
CA LEU A 77 11.34 5.26 -8.70
C LEU A 77 10.87 4.35 -9.84
N ALA A 78 9.56 4.25 -10.04
CA ALA A 78 8.97 3.38 -11.05
C ALA A 78 9.37 3.75 -12.47
N ARG A 79 9.41 5.05 -12.81
CA ARG A 79 9.85 5.48 -14.14
C ARG A 79 11.31 5.14 -14.44
N ASN A 80 12.10 4.82 -13.43
CA ASN A 80 13.49 4.39 -13.52
C ASN A 80 13.65 2.87 -13.38
N GLY A 81 12.58 2.09 -13.63
CA GLY A 81 12.66 0.64 -13.71
C GLY A 81 12.58 -0.11 -12.38
N VAL A 82 12.11 0.53 -11.30
CA VAL A 82 11.91 -0.08 -9.98
C VAL A 82 10.46 -0.49 -9.80
N ILE A 83 10.19 -1.70 -9.33
CA ILE A 83 8.84 -2.09 -8.90
C ILE A 83 8.60 -1.50 -7.51
N VAL A 84 7.61 -0.63 -7.36
CA VAL A 84 7.36 0.06 -6.09
C VAL A 84 6.11 -0.49 -5.43
N LEU A 85 6.25 -0.99 -4.20
CA LEU A 85 5.13 -1.42 -3.37
C LEU A 85 4.90 -0.34 -2.30
N CYS A 86 3.69 0.21 -2.26
CA CYS A 86 3.28 1.23 -1.31
C CYS A 86 2.26 0.65 -0.32
N SER A 87 2.54 0.68 0.98
CA SER A 87 1.62 0.18 2.02
C SER A 87 1.12 1.32 2.91
N PHE A 88 -0.08 1.82 2.60
CA PHE A 88 -0.66 2.98 3.27
C PHE A 88 -2.13 2.74 3.66
N VAL A 89 -2.61 3.50 4.64
CA VAL A 89 -4.05 3.46 4.97
C VAL A 89 -4.87 4.13 3.87
N SER A 90 -4.40 5.25 3.31
CA SER A 90 -5.06 6.01 2.23
C SER A 90 -6.60 6.04 2.34
N PRO A 91 -7.15 6.60 3.43
CA PRO A 91 -8.54 6.39 3.81
C PRO A 91 -9.57 7.02 2.87
N TYR A 92 -9.21 8.10 2.17
CA TYR A 92 -10.13 8.84 1.32
C TYR A 92 -10.01 8.39 -0.15
N ARG A 93 -11.13 8.14 -0.82
CA ARG A 93 -11.18 7.80 -2.25
C ARG A 93 -10.55 8.90 -3.10
N GLU A 94 -10.82 10.16 -2.76
CA GLU A 94 -10.21 11.32 -3.42
C GLU A 94 -8.67 11.26 -3.40
N ALA A 95 -8.09 10.85 -2.26
CA ALA A 95 -6.64 10.70 -2.14
C ALA A 95 -6.12 9.64 -3.12
N ARG A 96 -6.79 8.48 -3.19
CA ARG A 96 -6.39 7.37 -4.05
C ARG A 96 -6.57 7.68 -5.53
N LYS A 97 -7.62 8.43 -5.88
CA LYS A 97 -7.81 8.98 -7.23
C LYS A 97 -6.65 9.90 -7.62
N MET A 98 -6.31 10.86 -6.76
CA MET A 98 -5.18 11.77 -6.98
C MET A 98 -3.84 11.02 -7.12
N ILE A 99 -3.60 9.99 -6.29
CA ILE A 99 -2.41 9.15 -6.39
C ILE A 99 -2.35 8.46 -7.76
N ARG A 100 -3.47 7.86 -8.20
CA ARG A 100 -3.57 7.20 -9.51
C ARG A 100 -3.26 8.18 -10.64
N GLU A 101 -3.94 9.32 -10.65
CA GLU A 101 -3.75 10.37 -11.67
C GLU A 101 -2.28 10.82 -11.77
N ILE A 102 -1.61 11.03 -10.63
CA ILE A 102 -0.19 11.40 -10.61
C ILE A 102 0.68 10.29 -11.20
N ILE A 103 0.47 9.04 -10.81
CA ILE A 103 1.37 7.94 -11.17
C ILE A 103 1.19 7.53 -12.64
N GLU A 104 -0.06 7.43 -13.10
CA GLU A 104 -0.42 6.95 -14.44
C GLU A 104 0.02 7.88 -15.58
N GLU A 105 0.40 9.13 -15.28
CA GLU A 105 1.05 10.02 -16.25
C GLU A 105 2.35 9.43 -16.85
N GLU A 106 3.09 8.59 -16.11
CA GLU A 106 4.38 8.06 -16.59
C GLU A 106 4.52 6.54 -16.49
N VAL A 107 3.86 5.90 -15.52
CA VAL A 107 4.02 4.48 -15.22
C VAL A 107 2.70 3.82 -14.81
N PRO A 108 2.56 2.49 -14.98
CA PRO A 108 1.36 1.80 -14.54
C PRO A 108 1.15 1.85 -13.02
N PHE A 109 -0.11 1.92 -12.62
CA PHE A 109 -0.57 1.90 -11.23
C PHE A 109 -1.59 0.77 -11.01
N THR A 110 -1.56 0.17 -9.82
CA THR A 110 -2.55 -0.83 -9.37
C THR A 110 -2.98 -0.51 -7.94
N GLU A 111 -4.27 -0.26 -7.75
CA GLU A 111 -4.91 -0.15 -6.44
C GLU A 111 -5.28 -1.54 -5.90
N ILE A 112 -4.62 -1.96 -4.81
CA ILE A 112 -4.86 -3.22 -4.14
C ILE A 112 -5.61 -2.96 -2.83
N TYR A 113 -6.88 -3.34 -2.79
CA TYR A 113 -7.68 -3.24 -1.58
C TYR A 113 -7.45 -4.46 -0.68
N VAL A 114 -6.80 -4.23 0.47
CA VAL A 114 -6.61 -5.24 1.52
C VAL A 114 -7.73 -5.10 2.56
N TYR A 115 -8.80 -5.84 2.31
CA TYR A 115 -9.99 -5.90 3.15
C TYR A 115 -9.73 -6.77 4.41
N CYS A 116 -10.24 -6.27 5.53
CA CYS A 116 -10.37 -6.96 6.79
C CYS A 116 -11.43 -6.20 7.61
N PRO A 117 -12.43 -6.87 8.22
CA PRO A 117 -13.40 -6.20 9.09
C PRO A 117 -12.71 -5.40 10.20
N LEU A 118 -13.31 -4.28 10.59
CA LEU A 118 -12.76 -3.38 11.60
C LEU A 118 -12.56 -4.10 12.93
N GLU A 119 -13.52 -4.93 13.34
CA GLU A 119 -13.50 -5.70 14.58
C GLU A 119 -12.30 -6.64 14.62
N GLU A 120 -12.00 -7.28 13.49
CA GLU A 120 -10.84 -8.17 13.35
C GLU A 120 -9.52 -7.37 13.35
N CYS A 121 -9.50 -6.18 12.73
CA CYS A 121 -8.35 -5.27 12.80
C CYS A 121 -8.07 -4.82 14.24
N ILE A 122 -9.11 -4.47 15.00
CA ILE A 122 -9.05 -4.11 16.43
C ILE A 122 -8.57 -5.30 17.26
N ARG A 123 -9.06 -6.51 16.97
CA ARG A 123 -8.65 -7.73 17.68
C ARG A 123 -7.16 -8.04 17.46
N ARG A 124 -6.67 -7.86 16.23
CA ARG A 124 -5.26 -8.10 15.85
C ARG A 124 -4.31 -7.06 16.45
N ASP A 125 -4.69 -5.78 16.42
CA ASP A 125 -3.96 -4.58 16.86
C ASP A 125 -2.43 -4.74 17.00
N PRO A 126 -1.70 -5.08 15.91
CA PRO A 126 -0.31 -5.53 15.99
C PRO A 126 0.66 -4.45 16.49
N LYS A 127 0.24 -3.18 16.46
CA LYS A 127 1.01 -2.01 16.90
C LYS A 127 0.43 -1.35 18.16
N GLY A 128 -0.64 -1.90 18.75
CA GLY A 128 -1.33 -1.30 19.89
C GLY A 128 -2.00 0.05 19.59
N LEU A 129 -2.22 0.38 18.31
CA LEU A 129 -2.71 1.69 17.87
C LEU A 129 -4.22 1.82 18.07
N TYR A 130 -4.98 0.74 17.85
CA TYR A 130 -6.42 0.74 18.15
C TYR A 130 -6.66 0.93 19.64
N ARG A 131 -5.89 0.24 20.49
CA ARG A 131 -5.99 0.39 21.95
C ARG A 131 -5.74 1.83 22.40
N LYS A 132 -4.76 2.51 21.80
CA LYS A 132 -4.48 3.93 22.09
C LYS A 132 -5.59 4.85 21.58
N ALA A 133 -6.08 4.61 20.36
CA ALA A 133 -7.17 5.38 19.77
C ALA A 133 -8.48 5.27 20.59
N LEU A 134 -8.84 4.06 21.03
CA LEU A 134 -10.02 3.82 21.87
C LEU A 134 -9.95 4.50 23.25
N LYS A 135 -8.73 4.76 23.75
CA LYS A 135 -8.51 5.55 24.97
C LYS A 135 -8.50 7.07 24.73
N GLY A 136 -8.68 7.52 23.49
CA GLY A 136 -8.61 8.93 23.11
C GLY A 136 -7.20 9.51 23.00
N GLU A 137 -6.15 8.67 23.09
CA GLU A 137 -4.75 9.10 22.97
C GLU A 137 -4.40 9.50 21.51
N ILE A 138 -5.19 9.06 20.53
CA ILE A 138 -5.02 9.37 19.10
C ILE A 138 -6.33 9.94 18.55
N LYS A 139 -6.35 11.25 18.26
CA LYS A 139 -7.58 12.00 17.93
C LYS A 139 -8.15 11.75 16.51
N HIS A 140 -7.31 11.37 15.53
CA HIS A 140 -7.71 11.17 14.13
C HIS A 140 -7.33 9.77 13.64
N PHE A 141 -7.90 8.73 14.28
CA PHE A 141 -7.58 7.35 13.96
C PHE A 141 -8.61 6.75 12.99
N THR A 142 -8.11 6.33 11.83
CA THR A 142 -8.93 5.75 10.77
C THR A 142 -9.65 4.49 11.25
N GLY A 143 -10.97 4.44 11.03
CA GLY A 143 -11.85 3.37 11.49
C GLY A 143 -12.44 3.58 12.89
N ILE A 144 -12.02 4.62 13.63
CA ILE A 144 -12.60 4.97 14.94
C ILE A 144 -13.16 6.39 14.92
N THR A 145 -12.30 7.41 14.72
CA THR A 145 -12.69 8.83 14.72
C THR A 145 -12.56 9.51 13.35
N ASP A 146 -12.04 8.79 12.35
CA ASP A 146 -11.84 9.24 10.97
C ASP A 146 -12.29 8.10 10.03
N PRO A 147 -13.02 8.37 8.93
CA PRO A 147 -13.59 7.31 8.11
C PRO A 147 -12.53 6.56 7.30
N TYR A 148 -12.88 5.35 6.87
CA TYR A 148 -12.20 4.66 5.78
C TYR A 148 -13.21 4.46 4.65
N GLU A 149 -13.03 5.17 3.55
CA GLU A 149 -13.87 5.05 2.37
C GLU A 149 -13.35 3.88 1.51
N GLU A 150 -14.01 2.73 1.58
CA GLU A 150 -13.59 1.54 0.82
C GLU A 150 -13.49 1.84 -0.68
N PRO A 151 -12.47 1.33 -1.40
CA PRO A 151 -12.41 1.42 -2.86
C PRO A 151 -13.64 0.79 -3.51
N GLU A 152 -14.27 1.51 -4.43
CA GLU A 152 -15.45 1.00 -5.15
C GLU A 152 -15.06 0.05 -6.29
N ASN A 153 -13.98 0.35 -7.00
CA ASN A 153 -13.46 -0.44 -8.11
C ASN A 153 -11.93 -0.62 -7.99
N PRO A 154 -11.44 -1.34 -6.95
CA PRO A 154 -10.01 -1.62 -6.85
C PRO A 154 -9.58 -2.56 -7.99
N ASP A 155 -8.34 -2.42 -8.44
CA ASP A 155 -7.78 -3.30 -9.48
C ASP A 155 -7.62 -4.74 -8.98
N LEU A 156 -7.36 -4.91 -7.67
CA LEU A 156 -7.31 -6.20 -6.99
C LEU A 156 -7.86 -6.07 -5.56
N LYS A 157 -8.67 -7.03 -5.13
CA LYS A 157 -9.18 -7.13 -3.75
C LYS A 157 -8.65 -8.39 -3.07
N LEU A 158 -8.16 -8.24 -1.84
CA LEU A 158 -7.67 -9.31 -0.97
C LEU A 158 -8.53 -9.32 0.30
N ASP A 159 -9.10 -10.47 0.68
CA ASP A 159 -9.88 -10.64 1.90
C ASP A 159 -9.06 -11.37 2.97
N THR A 160 -8.27 -10.62 3.74
CA THR A 160 -7.37 -11.18 4.77
C THR A 160 -8.09 -11.69 6.03
N HIS A 161 -9.42 -11.62 6.04
CA HIS A 161 -10.24 -12.27 7.06
C HIS A 161 -10.58 -13.71 6.68
N LYS A 162 -10.66 -14.00 5.37
CA LYS A 162 -10.98 -15.34 4.85
C LYS A 162 -9.79 -16.06 4.23
N GLU A 163 -8.84 -15.31 3.70
CA GLU A 163 -7.69 -15.81 2.97
C GLU A 163 -6.45 -15.79 3.84
N SER A 164 -5.62 -16.80 3.68
CA SER A 164 -4.28 -16.85 4.25
C SER A 164 -3.37 -15.79 3.61
N ILE A 165 -2.25 -15.50 4.28
CA ILE A 165 -1.23 -14.60 3.74
C ILE A 165 -0.67 -15.16 2.42
N GLU A 166 -0.46 -16.47 2.33
CA GLU A 166 0.11 -17.12 1.14
C GLU A 166 -0.85 -17.02 -0.06
N GLU A 167 -2.15 -17.26 0.14
CA GLU A 167 -3.16 -17.06 -0.91
C GLU A 167 -3.20 -15.61 -1.39
N CYS A 168 -3.17 -14.64 -0.46
CA CYS A 168 -3.13 -13.23 -0.80
C CYS A 168 -1.86 -12.85 -1.59
N VAL A 169 -0.69 -13.36 -1.19
CA VAL A 169 0.57 -13.12 -1.89
C VAL A 169 0.52 -13.72 -3.30
N ASN A 170 0.04 -14.96 -3.44
CA ASN A 170 -0.08 -15.62 -4.75
C ASN A 170 -1.05 -14.89 -5.68
N LYS A 171 -2.16 -14.37 -5.17
CA LYS A 171 -3.08 -13.52 -5.95
C LYS A 171 -2.38 -12.28 -6.51
N VAL A 172 -1.58 -11.60 -5.68
CA VAL A 172 -0.83 -10.41 -6.13
C VAL A 172 0.22 -10.80 -7.17
N LEU A 173 0.97 -11.89 -6.96
CA LEU A 173 1.99 -12.34 -7.92
C LEU A 173 1.37 -12.76 -9.27
N ASN A 174 0.26 -13.48 -9.25
CA ASN A 174 -0.49 -13.85 -10.46
C ASN A 174 -1.00 -12.60 -11.20
N TYR A 175 -1.57 -11.65 -10.46
CA TYR A 175 -1.99 -10.37 -11.04
C TYR A 175 -0.82 -9.64 -11.72
N ILE A 176 0.34 -9.56 -11.07
CA ILE A 176 1.54 -8.92 -11.64
C ILE A 176 1.96 -9.64 -12.93
N ARG A 177 2.00 -10.96 -12.92
CA ARG A 177 2.39 -11.79 -14.07
C ARG A 177 1.48 -11.50 -15.27
N GLU A 178 0.16 -11.53 -15.07
CA GLU A 178 -0.83 -11.31 -16.12
C GLU A 178 -0.85 -9.85 -16.61
N ARG A 179 -0.79 -8.89 -15.69
CA ARG A 179 -0.97 -7.46 -16.01
C ARG A 179 0.27 -6.82 -16.64
N TYR A 180 1.46 -7.28 -16.28
CA TYR A 180 2.73 -6.67 -16.66
C TYR A 180 3.61 -7.59 -17.52
N ASN A 181 3.11 -8.76 -17.93
CA ASN A 181 3.84 -9.75 -18.74
C ASN A 181 5.21 -10.11 -18.14
N ILE A 182 5.23 -10.36 -16.83
CA ILE A 182 6.43 -10.79 -16.12
C ILE A 182 6.46 -12.32 -16.09
N ASP A 183 7.13 -12.91 -17.08
CA ASP A 183 7.15 -14.37 -17.32
C ASP A 183 7.89 -15.17 -16.23
N SER A 184 8.76 -14.55 -15.44
CA SER A 184 9.62 -15.23 -14.45
C SER A 184 9.06 -15.30 -13.03
N LEU A 185 7.77 -14.97 -12.83
CA LEU A 185 7.08 -15.10 -11.54
C LEU A 185 6.63 -16.54 -11.28
#